data_AF-A0AAW1IX00-F1
#
_entry.id   AF-A0AAW1IX00-F1
#
_cell.length_a   1.000
_cell.length_b   1.000
_cell.length_c   1.000
_cell.angle_alpha   90.00
_cell.angle_beta   90.00
_cell.angle_gamma   90.00
#
_symmetry.space_group_name_H-M   'P 1'
#
loop_
_entity.id
_entity.type
_entity.pdbx_description
1 polymer ?
#
loop_
_entity_poly.entity_id
_entity_poly.type
_entity_poly.pdbx_seq_one_letter_code
_entity_poly.pdbx_strand_id
1 'polypeptide(L)'
;MSELETQINKYLVNFVKALPSFQDKWSKLLESTEKPVQGLVNQAEQLRHVEKANLKDVDDFEEMKERLLYRIYEGIEEDICTIKEIVDKLNKLNNELKNKLTLLENATVNLDWDDKNAALIKGTATQPALKLLLALKLLLDYALDFWLVFCLAARNINKAMREINVRDAESMTDLQSWFKVDLNCRAVTALMAITQYIDNEKAIT
;
A
#
# COMPACT_ATOMS: atom_id res chain seq x y z
N MET A 1 36.27 -2.57 4.06
CA MET A 1 34.92 -3.14 3.92
C MET A 1 35.06 -4.38 3.06
N SER A 2 34.54 -5.52 3.52
CA SER A 2 34.47 -6.70 2.65
C SER A 2 33.44 -6.45 1.53
N GLU A 3 33.52 -7.22 0.45
CA GLU A 3 32.60 -7.12 -0.68
C GLU A 3 31.13 -7.33 -0.24
N LEU A 4 30.93 -8.20 0.75
CA LEU A 4 29.64 -8.50 1.37
C LEU A 4 29.06 -7.31 2.16
N GLU A 5 29.88 -6.59 2.93
CA GLU A 5 29.43 -5.40 3.68
C GLU A 5 29.02 -4.26 2.75
N THR A 6 29.75 -4.09 1.65
CA THR A 6 29.46 -3.08 0.63
C THR A 6 28.13 -3.38 -0.08
N GLN A 7 27.86 -4.67 -0.34
CA GLN A 7 26.61 -5.13 -0.94
C GLN A 7 25.41 -4.90 0.00
N ILE A 8 25.55 -5.19 1.29
CA ILE A 8 24.49 -4.95 2.29
C ILE A 8 24.19 -3.46 2.43
N ASN A 9 25.22 -2.61 2.54
CA ASN A 9 25.02 -1.16 2.62
C ASN A 9 24.29 -0.62 1.38
N LYS A 10 24.62 -1.13 0.19
CA LYS A 10 23.92 -0.78 -1.06
C LYS A 10 22.45 -1.15 -1.02
N TYR A 11 22.09 -2.36 -0.56
CA TYR A 11 20.68 -2.77 -0.47
C TYR A 11 19.93 -2.01 0.62
N LEU A 12 20.58 -1.73 1.75
CA LEU A 12 20.01 -0.95 2.84
C LEU A 12 19.66 0.47 2.38
N VAL A 13 20.61 1.18 1.76
CA VAL A 13 20.38 2.53 1.25
C VAL A 13 19.29 2.53 0.16
N ASN A 14 19.27 1.53 -0.73
CA ASN A 14 18.25 1.40 -1.76
C ASN A 14 16.84 1.19 -1.18
N PHE A 15 16.72 0.34 -0.16
CA PHE A 15 15.46 0.11 0.55
C PHE A 15 14.99 1.39 1.26
N VAL A 16 15.87 2.01 2.05
CA VAL A 16 15.58 3.24 2.79
C VAL A 16 15.12 4.38 1.89
N LYS A 17 15.84 4.63 0.78
CA LYS A 17 15.47 5.69 -0.18
C LYS A 17 14.14 5.44 -0.87
N ALA A 18 13.70 4.19 -0.95
CA ALA A 18 12.43 3.84 -1.57
C ALA A 18 11.23 4.10 -0.64
N LEU A 19 11.39 4.09 0.69
CA LEU A 19 10.27 4.18 1.65
C LEU A 19 9.44 5.46 1.51
N PRO A 20 10.01 6.68 1.45
CA PRO A 20 9.21 7.91 1.34
C PRO A 20 8.42 7.95 0.04
N SER A 21 9.06 7.57 -1.07
CA SER A 21 8.40 7.53 -2.38
C SER A 21 7.31 6.46 -2.43
N PHE A 22 7.53 5.31 -1.78
CA PHE A 22 6.52 4.26 -1.68
C PHE A 22 5.29 4.74 -0.92
N GLN A 23 5.46 5.36 0.27
CA GLN A 23 4.36 5.89 1.06
C GLN A 23 3.58 6.97 0.30
N ASP A 24 4.28 7.91 -0.35
CA ASP A 24 3.66 8.97 -1.17
C ASP A 24 2.84 8.40 -2.33
N LYS A 25 3.40 7.43 -3.07
CA LYS A 25 2.67 6.75 -4.15
C LYS A 25 1.45 6.00 -3.64
N TRP A 26 1.56 5.36 -2.48
CA TRP A 26 0.43 4.65 -1.86
C TRP A 26 -0.69 5.61 -1.49
N SER A 27 -0.36 6.74 -0.86
CA SER A 27 -1.32 7.79 -0.50
C SER A 27 -2.05 8.33 -1.72
N LYS A 28 -1.30 8.70 -2.78
CA LYS A 28 -1.87 9.23 -4.03
C LYS A 28 -2.79 8.23 -4.72
N LEU A 29 -2.45 6.94 -4.68
CA LEU A 29 -3.32 5.91 -5.22
C LEU A 29 -4.61 5.79 -4.41
N LEU A 30 -4.55 5.80 -3.07
CA LEU A 30 -5.76 5.82 -2.24
C LEU A 30 -6.62 7.06 -2.49
N GLU A 31 -6.02 8.25 -2.57
CA GLU A 31 -6.73 9.49 -2.93
C GLU A 31 -7.43 9.36 -4.30
N SER A 32 -6.76 8.75 -5.29
CA SER A 32 -7.36 8.52 -6.60
C SER A 32 -8.54 7.53 -6.60
N THR A 33 -8.70 6.72 -5.54
CA THR A 33 -9.86 5.81 -5.40
C THR A 33 -11.10 6.50 -4.87
N GLU A 34 -10.98 7.69 -4.26
CA GLU A 34 -12.11 8.36 -3.60
C GLU A 34 -13.27 8.60 -4.58
N LYS A 35 -12.95 9.15 -5.76
CA LYS A 35 -13.94 9.44 -6.80
C LYS A 35 -14.65 8.18 -7.35
N PRO A 36 -13.94 7.15 -7.86
CA PRO A 36 -14.61 5.98 -8.40
C PRO A 36 -15.34 5.15 -7.33
N VAL A 37 -14.83 5.11 -6.09
CA VAL A 37 -15.55 4.44 -4.99
C VAL A 37 -16.85 5.19 -4.66
N GLN A 38 -16.82 6.53 -4.62
CA GLN A 38 -18.05 7.32 -4.43
C GLN A 38 -19.01 7.20 -5.62
N GLY A 39 -18.49 7.15 -6.85
CA GLY A 39 -19.27 6.88 -8.07
C GLY A 39 -20.02 5.57 -7.96
N LEU A 40 -19.32 4.50 -7.60
CA LEU A 40 -19.88 3.17 -7.43
C LEU A 40 -20.97 3.13 -6.35
N VAL A 41 -20.74 3.79 -5.20
CA VAL A 41 -21.74 3.89 -4.11
C VAL A 41 -23.00 4.59 -4.59
N ASN A 42 -22.85 5.70 -5.31
CA ASN A 42 -23.98 6.47 -5.85
C ASN A 42 -24.78 5.66 -6.88
N GLN A 43 -24.09 4.95 -7.78
CA GLN A 43 -24.74 4.10 -8.78
C GLN A 43 -25.42 2.89 -8.16
N ALA A 44 -24.80 2.27 -7.16
CA ALA A 44 -25.41 1.19 -6.37
C ALA A 44 -26.68 1.66 -5.65
N GLU A 45 -26.71 2.90 -5.14
CA GLU A 45 -27.91 3.50 -4.58
C GLU A 45 -29.00 3.74 -5.64
N GLN A 46 -28.63 4.33 -6.78
CA GLN A 46 -29.53 4.51 -7.91
C GLN A 46 -30.13 3.18 -8.38
N LEU A 47 -29.32 2.13 -8.49
CA LEU A 47 -29.77 0.79 -8.85
C LEU A 47 -30.90 0.32 -7.94
N ARG A 48 -30.68 0.39 -6.60
CA ARG A 48 -31.68 -0.03 -5.61
C ARG A 48 -32.98 0.78 -5.71
N HIS A 49 -32.90 2.07 -6.03
CA HIS A 49 -34.09 2.91 -6.19
C HIS A 49 -34.83 2.58 -7.49
N VAL A 50 -34.12 2.44 -8.60
CA VAL A 50 -34.71 2.16 -9.92
C VAL A 50 -35.33 0.76 -9.93
N GLU A 51 -34.67 -0.25 -9.36
CA GLU A 51 -35.21 -1.61 -9.25
C GLU A 51 -36.56 -1.62 -8.51
N LYS A 52 -36.68 -0.83 -7.42
CA LYS A 52 -37.90 -0.68 -6.61
C LYS A 52 -38.97 0.21 -7.23
N ALA A 53 -38.61 1.06 -8.19
CA ALA A 53 -39.56 1.96 -8.82
C ALA A 53 -40.57 1.17 -9.66
N ASN A 54 -41.84 1.49 -9.48
CA ASN A 54 -42.95 0.95 -10.27
C ASN A 54 -44.02 2.04 -10.42
N LEU A 55 -44.09 2.64 -11.61
CA LEU A 55 -45.08 3.67 -11.93
C LEU A 55 -46.08 3.09 -12.92
N LYS A 56 -47.26 2.73 -12.42
CA LYS A 56 -48.31 2.07 -13.22
C LYS A 56 -48.99 3.00 -14.23
N ASP A 57 -48.91 4.31 -14.00
CA ASP A 57 -49.66 5.33 -14.74
C ASP A 57 -48.77 6.10 -15.74
N VAL A 58 -47.56 5.59 -16.01
CA VAL A 58 -46.60 6.19 -16.95
C VAL A 58 -46.43 5.25 -18.14
N ASP A 59 -46.83 5.72 -19.32
CA ASP A 59 -46.58 5.01 -20.58
C ASP A 59 -45.06 4.83 -20.79
N ASP A 60 -44.67 3.69 -21.35
CA ASP A 60 -43.27 3.30 -21.61
C ASP A 60 -42.36 3.22 -20.36
N PHE A 61 -42.93 3.19 -19.16
CA PHE A 61 -42.16 3.16 -17.91
C PHE A 61 -41.14 2.01 -17.84
N GLU A 62 -41.54 0.80 -18.23
CA GLU A 62 -40.65 -0.36 -18.19
C GLU A 62 -39.50 -0.23 -19.19
N GLU A 63 -39.75 0.30 -20.39
CA GLU A 63 -38.67 0.54 -21.37
C GLU A 63 -37.70 1.63 -20.87
N MET A 64 -38.21 2.72 -20.29
CA MET A 64 -37.37 3.76 -19.69
C MET A 64 -36.56 3.22 -18.51
N LYS A 65 -37.16 2.38 -17.67
CA LYS A 65 -36.52 1.72 -16.54
C LYS A 65 -35.41 0.79 -17.02
N GLU A 66 -35.64 -0.04 -18.03
CA GLU A 66 -34.62 -0.93 -18.61
C GLU A 66 -33.42 -0.16 -19.16
N ARG A 67 -33.66 0.91 -19.94
CA ARG A 67 -32.59 1.78 -20.46
C ARG A 67 -31.79 2.43 -19.33
N LEU A 68 -32.46 2.88 -18.27
CA LEU A 68 -31.79 3.48 -17.12
C LEU A 68 -30.96 2.45 -16.34
N LEU A 69 -31.51 1.25 -16.12
CA LEU A 69 -30.78 0.14 -15.50
C LEU A 69 -29.53 -0.23 -16.29
N TYR A 70 -29.64 -0.33 -17.62
CA TYR A 70 -28.47 -0.59 -18.48
C TYR A 70 -27.36 0.44 -18.25
N ARG A 71 -27.70 1.74 -18.26
CA ARG A 71 -26.72 2.81 -18.03
C ARG A 71 -26.10 2.77 -16.63
N ILE A 72 -26.88 2.40 -15.62
CA ILE A 72 -26.36 2.22 -14.26
C ILE A 72 -25.38 1.04 -14.21
N TYR A 73 -25.69 -0.08 -14.85
CA TYR A 73 -24.80 -1.23 -14.91
C TYR A 73 -23.48 -0.91 -15.64
N GLU A 74 -23.55 -0.20 -16.76
CA GLU A 74 -22.36 0.28 -17.49
C GLU A 74 -21.48 1.16 -16.58
N GLY A 75 -22.08 2.12 -15.89
CA GLY A 75 -21.36 2.95 -14.93
C GLY A 75 -20.71 2.15 -13.79
N ILE A 76 -21.42 1.14 -13.27
CA ILE A 76 -20.90 0.26 -12.19
C ILE A 76 -19.67 -0.50 -12.69
N GLU A 77 -19.73 -1.01 -13.93
CA GLU A 77 -18.62 -1.71 -14.55
C GLU A 77 -17.41 -0.79 -14.76
N GLU A 78 -17.61 0.44 -15.22
CA GLU A 78 -16.56 1.44 -15.39
C GLU A 78 -15.86 1.79 -14.06
N ASP A 79 -16.63 2.04 -13.00
CA ASP A 79 -16.10 2.37 -11.69
C ASP A 79 -15.35 1.17 -11.07
N ILE A 80 -15.90 -0.06 -11.18
CA ILE A 80 -15.22 -1.28 -10.73
C ILE A 80 -13.91 -1.50 -11.49
N CYS A 81 -13.89 -1.32 -12.81
CA CYS A 81 -12.68 -1.44 -13.62
C CYS A 81 -11.62 -0.43 -13.15
N THR A 82 -12.01 0.83 -12.95
CA THR A 82 -11.12 1.88 -12.47
C THR A 82 -10.53 1.54 -11.09
N ILE A 83 -11.36 1.10 -10.15
CA ILE A 83 -10.90 0.70 -8.81
C ILE A 83 -9.93 -0.48 -8.92
N LYS A 84 -10.25 -1.48 -9.75
CA LYS A 84 -9.39 -2.66 -9.95
C LYS A 84 -8.01 -2.27 -10.48
N GLU A 85 -7.93 -1.38 -11.46
CA GLU A 85 -6.64 -0.89 -11.96
C GLU A 85 -5.79 -0.21 -10.87
N ILE A 86 -6.44 0.53 -9.96
CA ILE A 86 -5.74 1.15 -8.83
C ILE A 86 -5.26 0.09 -7.84
N VAL A 87 -6.09 -0.91 -7.53
CA VAL A 87 -5.72 -2.04 -6.67
C VAL A 87 -4.55 -2.84 -7.27
N ASP A 88 -4.51 -3.03 -8.58
CA ASP A 88 -3.39 -3.68 -9.26
C ASP A 88 -2.09 -2.86 -9.15
N LYS A 89 -2.17 -1.52 -9.24
CA LYS A 89 -1.03 -0.62 -9.00
C LYS A 89 -0.54 -0.69 -7.55
N LEU A 90 -1.45 -0.74 -6.57
CA LEU A 90 -1.12 -0.93 -5.16
C LEU A 90 -0.41 -2.28 -4.97
N ASN A 91 -0.95 -3.38 -5.47
CA ASN A 91 -0.33 -4.70 -5.39
C ASN A 91 1.08 -4.71 -6.01
N LYS A 92 1.27 -4.03 -7.14
CA LYS A 92 2.60 -3.90 -7.79
C LYS A 92 3.60 -3.15 -6.90
N LEU A 93 3.21 -2.01 -6.32
CA LEU A 93 4.07 -1.27 -5.40
C LEU A 93 4.48 -2.13 -4.19
N ASN A 94 3.53 -2.87 -3.61
CA ASN A 94 3.81 -3.77 -2.48
C ASN A 94 4.85 -4.84 -2.84
N ASN A 95 4.72 -5.42 -4.03
CA ASN A 95 5.67 -6.42 -4.51
C ASN A 95 7.05 -5.83 -4.79
N GLU A 96 7.12 -4.62 -5.35
CA GLU A 96 8.40 -3.91 -5.58
C GLU A 96 9.14 -3.64 -4.28
N LEU A 97 8.43 -3.18 -3.24
CA LEU A 97 9.03 -2.94 -1.92
C LEU A 97 9.45 -4.27 -1.26
N LYS A 98 8.59 -5.30 -1.33
CA LYS A 98 8.90 -6.65 -0.82
C LYS A 98 10.20 -7.18 -1.43
N ASN A 99 10.37 -7.05 -2.75
CA ASN A 99 11.56 -7.52 -3.43
C ASN A 99 12.82 -6.81 -2.92
N LYS A 100 12.75 -5.49 -2.64
CA LYS A 100 13.87 -4.75 -2.04
C LYS A 100 14.19 -5.25 -0.63
N LEU A 101 13.17 -5.53 0.18
CA LEU A 101 13.34 -6.08 1.53
C LEU A 101 13.96 -7.48 1.48
N THR A 102 13.47 -8.38 0.63
CA THR A 102 14.02 -9.74 0.48
C THR A 102 15.47 -9.72 -0.01
N LEU A 103 15.86 -8.80 -0.90
CA LEU A 103 17.26 -8.63 -1.31
C LEU A 103 18.16 -8.20 -0.14
N LEU A 104 17.66 -7.29 0.71
CA LEU A 104 18.36 -6.88 1.92
C LEU A 104 18.50 -8.06 2.90
N GLU A 105 17.40 -8.76 3.20
CA GLU A 105 17.39 -9.93 4.09
C GLU A 105 18.38 -10.99 3.61
N ASN A 106 18.31 -11.40 2.34
CA ASN A 106 19.19 -12.42 1.77
C ASN A 106 20.67 -12.02 1.83
N ALA A 107 20.99 -10.73 1.62
CA ALA A 107 22.36 -10.25 1.74
C ALA A 107 22.88 -10.34 3.19
N THR A 108 21.98 -10.28 4.18
CA THR A 108 22.33 -10.35 5.60
C THR A 108 22.41 -11.78 6.17
N VAL A 109 21.89 -12.79 5.45
CA VAL A 109 21.91 -14.21 5.89
C VAL A 109 23.33 -14.76 6.04
N ASN A 110 24.23 -14.37 5.15
CA ASN A 110 25.63 -14.82 5.16
C ASN A 110 26.53 -13.96 6.06
N LEU A 111 25.95 -13.01 6.80
CA LEU A 111 26.70 -12.18 7.72
C LEU A 111 26.90 -12.95 9.03
N ASP A 112 28.15 -13.08 9.46
CA ASP A 112 28.44 -13.56 10.82
C ASP A 112 28.17 -12.41 11.79
N TRP A 113 27.01 -12.46 12.44
CA TRP A 113 26.56 -11.46 13.41
C TRP A 113 27.39 -11.47 14.71
N ASP A 114 28.16 -12.54 14.95
CA ASP A 114 28.99 -12.72 16.15
C ASP A 114 30.48 -12.38 15.90
N ASP A 115 30.88 -12.13 14.64
CA ASP A 115 32.26 -11.73 14.31
C ASP A 115 32.56 -10.28 14.71
N LYS A 116 33.11 -10.10 15.91
CA LYS A 116 33.55 -8.81 16.46
C LYS A 116 34.57 -8.04 15.59
N ASN A 117 35.13 -8.66 14.54
CA ASN A 117 36.07 -8.03 13.62
C ASN A 117 35.45 -7.52 12.32
N ALA A 118 34.17 -7.82 12.02
CA ALA A 118 33.49 -7.25 10.85
C ALA A 118 33.49 -5.71 10.95
N ALA A 119 33.81 -5.01 9.86
CA ALA A 119 33.83 -3.56 9.84
C ALA A 119 32.43 -2.97 10.07
N LEU A 120 31.38 -3.72 9.72
CA LEU A 120 29.98 -3.46 10.11
C LEU A 120 29.73 -3.50 11.62
N ILE A 121 30.50 -4.28 12.38
CA ILE A 121 30.40 -4.41 13.86
C ILE A 121 31.31 -3.42 14.57
N LYS A 122 32.48 -3.15 13.99
CA LYS A 122 33.57 -2.35 14.59
C LYS A 122 33.50 -0.86 14.23
N GLY A 123 32.78 -0.53 13.16
CA GLY A 123 32.64 0.84 12.67
C GLY A 123 33.95 1.40 12.11
N THR A 124 33.83 2.55 11.47
CA THR A 124 34.95 3.35 10.96
C THR A 124 34.86 4.77 11.51
N ALA A 125 35.91 5.56 11.29
CA ALA A 125 35.93 6.98 11.66
C ALA A 125 34.78 7.80 11.05
N THR A 126 34.15 7.31 9.97
CA THR A 126 33.03 7.95 9.27
C THR A 126 31.69 7.22 9.46
N GLN A 127 31.67 6.01 10.02
CA GLN A 127 30.45 5.23 10.24
C GLN A 127 30.47 4.48 11.59
N PRO A 128 29.58 4.80 12.54
CA PRO A 128 29.62 4.19 13.87
C PRO A 128 29.21 2.72 13.91
N ALA A 129 30.05 1.96 14.62
CA ALA A 129 30.12 0.49 14.79
C ALA A 129 28.83 -0.22 15.20
N LEU A 130 28.27 0.18 16.33
CA LEU A 130 27.11 -0.48 16.94
C LEU A 130 25.80 0.08 16.40
N LYS A 131 25.82 1.29 15.83
CA LYS A 131 24.62 1.99 15.37
C LYS A 131 24.07 1.34 14.10
N LEU A 132 24.92 0.86 13.19
CA LEU A 132 24.47 0.25 11.95
C LEU A 132 23.90 -1.15 12.15
N LEU A 133 24.44 -1.94 13.07
CA LEU A 133 23.98 -3.31 13.33
C LEU A 133 22.71 -3.34 14.19
N LEU A 134 22.64 -2.52 15.26
CA LEU A 134 21.38 -2.30 15.98
C LEU A 134 20.35 -1.65 15.06
N ALA A 135 20.72 -0.64 14.26
CA ALA A 135 19.79 -0.05 13.31
C ALA A 135 19.37 -1.05 12.24
N LEU A 136 20.23 -1.94 11.74
CA LEU A 136 19.86 -2.95 10.74
C LEU A 136 18.91 -4.00 11.33
N LYS A 137 19.17 -4.47 12.55
CA LYS A 137 18.27 -5.37 13.26
C LYS A 137 16.92 -4.71 13.56
N LEU A 138 16.92 -3.52 14.18
CA LEU A 138 15.71 -2.75 14.38
C LEU A 138 15.01 -2.46 13.05
N LEU A 139 15.75 -2.07 12.02
CA LEU A 139 15.18 -1.72 10.72
C LEU A 139 14.57 -2.93 10.03
N LEU A 140 15.12 -4.13 10.17
CA LEU A 140 14.49 -5.35 9.67
C LEU A 140 13.19 -5.64 10.45
N ASP A 141 13.19 -5.51 11.78
CA ASP A 141 11.99 -5.69 12.60
C ASP A 141 10.90 -4.65 12.23
N TYR A 142 11.25 -3.37 12.16
CA TYR A 142 10.35 -2.27 11.78
C TYR A 142 9.98 -2.29 10.28
N ALA A 143 10.83 -2.82 9.40
CA ALA A 143 10.53 -2.96 7.98
C ALA A 143 9.47 -4.02 7.72
N LEU A 144 9.50 -5.11 8.49
CA LEU A 144 8.46 -6.13 8.44
C LEU A 144 7.12 -5.55 8.90
N ASP A 145 7.09 -4.84 10.03
CA ASP A 145 5.89 -4.16 10.55
C ASP A 145 5.36 -3.11 9.56
N PHE A 146 6.25 -2.30 8.99
CA PHE A 146 5.91 -1.34 7.93
C PHE A 146 5.24 -2.06 6.76
N TRP A 147 5.88 -3.08 6.21
CA TRP A 147 5.38 -3.81 5.05
C TRP A 147 4.04 -4.50 5.33
N LEU A 148 3.87 -5.05 6.54
CA LEU A 148 2.62 -5.67 6.99
C LEU A 148 1.43 -4.72 6.94
N VAL A 149 1.61 -3.44 7.31
CA VAL A 149 0.53 -2.44 7.24
C VAL A 149 -0.04 -2.36 5.82
N PHE A 150 0.83 -2.18 4.82
CA PHE A 150 0.41 -2.03 3.42
C PHE A 150 -0.09 -3.35 2.83
N CYS A 151 0.47 -4.48 3.23
CA CYS A 151 0.01 -5.79 2.78
C CYS A 151 -1.35 -6.18 3.35
N LEU A 152 -1.60 -5.93 4.63
CA LEU A 152 -2.90 -6.17 5.25
C LEU A 152 -3.96 -5.24 4.65
N ALA A 153 -3.64 -3.96 4.47
CA ALA A 153 -4.51 -3.01 3.79
C ALA A 153 -4.88 -3.49 2.37
N ALA A 154 -3.88 -3.83 1.56
CA ALA A 154 -4.12 -4.37 0.22
C ALA A 154 -4.95 -5.66 0.25
N ARG A 155 -4.68 -6.58 1.18
CA ARG A 155 -5.46 -7.83 1.32
C ARG A 155 -6.93 -7.54 1.63
N ASN A 156 -7.19 -6.61 2.54
CA ASN A 156 -8.55 -6.25 2.92
C ASN A 156 -9.30 -5.58 1.76
N ILE A 157 -8.65 -4.67 1.03
CA ILE A 157 -9.22 -4.07 -0.18
C ILE A 157 -9.53 -5.14 -1.23
N ASN A 158 -8.59 -6.06 -1.50
CA ASN A 158 -8.81 -7.16 -2.44
C ASN A 158 -9.97 -8.07 -2.00
N LYS A 159 -10.13 -8.29 -0.70
CA LYS A 159 -11.25 -9.08 -0.16
C LYS A 159 -12.58 -8.35 -0.40
N ALA A 160 -12.65 -7.06 -0.05
CA ALA A 160 -13.83 -6.23 -0.27
C ALA A 160 -14.25 -6.19 -1.75
N MET A 161 -13.28 -6.07 -2.67
CA MET A 161 -13.55 -6.10 -4.11
C MET A 161 -14.10 -7.43 -4.62
N ARG A 162 -13.78 -8.57 -3.98
CA ARG A 162 -14.32 -9.89 -4.36
C ARG A 162 -15.71 -10.15 -3.80
N GLU A 163 -15.99 -9.60 -2.62
CA GLU A 163 -17.23 -9.81 -1.87
C GLU A 163 -18.25 -8.69 -2.10
N ILE A 164 -17.95 -7.77 -3.02
CA ILE A 164 -18.78 -6.60 -3.29
C ILE A 164 -20.19 -7.01 -3.75
N ASN A 165 -21.20 -6.46 -3.08
CA ASN A 165 -22.59 -6.61 -3.46
C ASN A 165 -23.24 -5.24 -3.63
N VAL A 166 -23.34 -4.77 -4.88
CA VAL A 166 -23.91 -3.45 -5.22
C VAL A 166 -25.39 -3.30 -4.84
N ARG A 167 -26.10 -4.41 -4.62
CA ARG A 167 -27.50 -4.39 -4.17
C ARG A 167 -27.64 -4.25 -2.66
N ASP A 168 -26.55 -4.41 -1.91
CA ASP A 168 -26.51 -4.25 -0.47
C ASP A 168 -25.85 -2.93 -0.09
N ALA A 169 -26.54 -2.13 0.73
CA ALA A 169 -26.05 -0.82 1.16
C ALA A 169 -24.91 -0.94 2.20
N GLU A 170 -24.94 -1.98 3.03
CA GLU A 170 -23.91 -2.23 4.03
C GLU A 170 -22.59 -2.60 3.33
N SER A 171 -22.64 -3.51 2.34
CA SER A 171 -21.49 -3.84 1.49
C SER A 171 -20.82 -2.60 0.83
N MET A 172 -21.60 -1.60 0.39
CA MET A 172 -21.03 -0.36 -0.18
C MET A 172 -20.37 0.54 0.88
N THR A 173 -20.95 0.57 2.08
CA THR A 173 -20.39 1.33 3.21
C THR A 173 -19.08 0.71 3.68
N ASP A 174 -19.03 -0.62 3.75
CA ASP A 174 -17.83 -1.37 4.05
C ASP A 174 -16.74 -1.11 3.02
N LEU A 175 -17.06 -1.18 1.72
CA LEU A 175 -16.11 -0.88 0.64
C LEU A 175 -15.47 0.50 0.83
N GLN A 176 -16.27 1.54 1.09
CA GLN A 176 -15.76 2.89 1.36
C GLN A 176 -14.81 2.94 2.55
N SER A 177 -15.09 2.18 3.62
CA SER A 177 -14.25 2.14 4.81
C SER A 177 -12.88 1.50 4.54
N TRP A 178 -12.82 0.48 3.68
CA TRP A 178 -11.58 -0.25 3.39
C TRP A 178 -10.53 0.57 2.64
N PHE A 179 -10.93 1.62 1.92
CA PHE A 179 -10.00 2.55 1.28
C PHE A 179 -9.51 3.67 2.22
N LYS A 180 -10.10 3.83 3.41
CA LYS A 180 -9.66 4.79 4.44
C LYS A 180 -8.56 4.22 5.32
N VAL A 181 -7.42 3.93 4.72
CA VAL A 181 -6.26 3.35 5.42
C VAL A 181 -5.43 4.44 6.09
N ASP A 182 -5.15 4.29 7.38
CA ASP A 182 -4.21 5.17 8.09
C ASP A 182 -2.76 4.83 7.75
N LEU A 183 -2.16 5.65 6.88
CA LEU A 183 -0.75 5.53 6.49
C LEU A 183 0.21 6.24 7.45
N ASN A 184 -0.27 6.93 8.49
CA ASN A 184 0.56 7.66 9.46
C ASN A 184 0.70 6.91 10.79
N CYS A 185 0.41 5.61 10.81
CA CYS A 185 0.51 4.80 12.01
C CYS A 185 1.95 4.72 12.56
N ARG A 186 2.06 4.28 13.82
CA ARG A 186 3.34 4.19 14.54
C ARG A 186 4.40 3.36 13.81
N ALA A 187 4.01 2.29 13.12
CA ALA A 187 4.94 1.43 12.38
C ALA A 187 5.58 2.19 11.20
N VAL A 188 4.77 2.93 10.44
CA VAL A 188 5.24 3.72 9.29
C VAL A 188 6.14 4.87 9.76
N THR A 189 5.70 5.61 10.76
CA THR A 189 6.45 6.76 11.31
C THR A 189 7.75 6.36 12.01
N ALA A 190 7.77 5.23 12.72
CA ALA A 190 8.98 4.72 13.38
C ALA A 190 10.07 4.36 12.38
N LEU A 191 9.73 3.60 11.32
CA LEU A 191 10.71 3.24 10.29
C LEU A 191 11.21 4.48 9.54
N MET A 192 10.30 5.40 9.18
CA MET A 192 10.67 6.65 8.52
C MET A 192 11.60 7.50 9.39
N ALA A 193 11.37 7.59 10.70
CA ALA A 193 12.24 8.34 11.62
C ALA A 193 13.63 7.70 11.77
N ILE A 194 13.71 6.37 11.88
CA ILE A 194 14.99 5.65 12.01
C ILE A 194 15.84 5.83 10.75
N THR A 195 15.19 5.83 9.59
CA THR A 195 15.86 5.85 8.29
C THR A 195 16.37 7.23 7.86
N GLN A 196 15.87 8.31 8.47
CA GLN A 196 16.41 9.68 8.30
C GLN A 196 17.90 9.78 8.65
N TYR A 197 18.40 8.93 9.55
CA TYR A 197 19.79 8.93 9.98
C TYR A 197 20.73 8.12 9.07
N ILE A 198 20.19 7.34 8.13
CA ILE A 198 20.95 6.44 7.25
C ILE A 198 21.37 7.16 5.95
N ASP A 199 20.60 8.16 5.49
CA ASP A 199 20.92 8.96 4.28
C ASP A 199 21.62 10.30 4.60
N ASN A 200 22.16 10.44 5.82
CA ASN A 200 22.73 11.69 6.31
C ASN A 200 24.19 11.91 5.85
N GLU A 201 24.52 11.59 4.60
CA GLU A 201 25.81 11.96 3.98
C GLU A 201 26.03 13.49 3.97
N LYS A 202 24.97 14.29 4.15
CA LYS A 202 25.01 15.77 4.23
C LYS A 202 25.10 16.35 5.64
N ALA A 203 24.97 15.55 6.70
CA ALA A 203 25.06 16.05 8.07
C ALA A 203 26.52 16.22 8.56
N ILE A 204 27.50 15.86 7.72
CA ILE A 204 28.93 16.02 7.94
C ILE A 204 29.48 16.94 6.84
N THR A 205 28.98 18.17 6.78
CA THR A 205 29.63 19.30 6.10
C THR A 205 29.35 20.56 6.87
#